data_AF-A0AA35X996-F1
#
_entry.id   AF-A0AA35X996-F1
#
_cell.length_a   1.000
_cell.length_b   1.000
_cell.length_c   1.000
_cell.angle_alpha   90.00
_cell.angle_beta   90.00
_cell.angle_gamma   90.00
#
_symmetry.space_group_name_H-M   'P 1'
#
loop_
_entity.id
_entity.type
_entity.pdbx_description
1 polymer ?
#
loop_
_entity_poly.entity_id
_entity_poly.type
_entity_poly.pdbx_seq_one_letter_code
_entity_poly.pdbx_strand_id
1 'polypeptide(L)'
;MPDGLAGRHGKYLVVPNVRFASGHDVVLAALGSNTEYAVYRREHGEKEARVTALGQAISYRFKRDSKGWRVFATTELPEVEVTTDRRRGAVGVDLNADHLAVVETDASGNYVKAWRVPLVTYGKSHHQAEALIGDAVAGVVEYAREVGKPIVIENLDFRQKKAVLEGESRRYRRMLSSFSYG
;
A
#
# COMPACT_ATOMS: atom_id res chain seq x y z
N MET A 1 14.64 2.59 28.88
CA MET A 1 13.78 2.71 30.08
C MET A 1 14.05 4.07 30.71
N PRO A 2 13.08 4.78 31.30
CA PRO A 2 13.39 5.92 32.17
C PRO A 2 14.45 5.51 33.20
N ASP A 3 15.40 6.39 33.50
CA ASP A 3 16.58 6.03 34.30
C ASP A 3 16.21 5.43 35.66
N GLY A 4 15.11 5.90 36.27
CA GLY A 4 14.58 5.36 37.53
C GLY A 4 14.04 3.93 37.48
N LEU A 5 13.84 3.35 36.29
CA LEU A 5 13.37 1.96 36.10
C LEU A 5 14.48 1.02 35.61
N ALA A 6 15.61 1.56 35.16
CA ALA A 6 16.70 0.78 34.58
C ALA A 6 17.35 -0.19 35.58
N GLY A 7 17.43 0.17 36.86
CA GLY A 7 17.99 -0.70 37.91
C GLY A 7 17.16 -1.94 38.21
N ARG A 8 15.86 -1.93 37.89
CA ARG A 8 14.94 -3.06 38.14
C ARG A 8 14.62 -3.88 36.89
N HIS A 9 14.64 -3.24 35.72
CA HIS A 9 14.15 -3.86 34.47
C HIS A 9 15.19 -3.87 33.35
N GLY A 10 16.40 -3.37 33.60
CA GLY A 10 17.44 -3.21 32.60
C GLY A 10 17.25 -1.96 31.72
N LYS A 11 18.26 -1.68 30.90
CA LYS A 11 18.32 -0.49 30.03
C LYS A 11 17.24 -0.50 28.94
N TYR A 12 16.87 -1.70 28.48
CA TYR A 12 15.98 -1.91 27.34
C TYR A 12 14.67 -2.59 27.76
N LEU A 13 13.57 -2.16 27.14
CA LEU A 13 12.31 -2.88 27.19
C LEU A 13 12.30 -3.88 26.03
N VAL A 14 12.11 -5.16 26.33
CA VAL A 14 11.94 -6.21 25.31
C VAL A 14 10.47 -6.58 25.26
N VAL A 15 9.86 -6.43 24.08
CA VAL A 15 8.49 -6.88 23.81
C VAL A 15 8.61 -8.06 22.85
N PRO A 16 8.50 -9.31 23.35
CA PRO A 16 8.58 -10.48 22.48
C PRO A 16 7.33 -10.60 21.61
N ASN A 17 7.45 -11.35 20.51
CA ASN A 17 6.32 -11.76 19.66
C ASN A 17 5.53 -10.60 19.03
N VAL A 18 6.18 -9.47 18.74
CA VAL A 18 5.56 -8.40 17.95
C VAL A 18 5.40 -8.87 16.51
N ARG A 19 4.17 -8.90 16.02
CA ARG A 19 3.85 -9.22 14.63
C ARG A 19 3.10 -8.06 13.98
N PHE A 20 3.52 -7.71 12.76
CA PHE A 20 2.82 -6.74 11.92
C PHE A 20 1.97 -7.50 10.92
N ALA A 21 0.71 -7.10 10.73
CA ALA A 21 -0.18 -7.74 9.76
C ALA A 21 0.27 -7.50 8.31
N SER A 22 0.99 -6.40 8.07
CA SER A 22 1.48 -5.98 6.76
C SER A 22 2.93 -5.51 6.89
N GLY A 23 3.76 -5.81 5.89
CA GLY A 23 5.15 -5.37 5.85
C GLY A 23 6.06 -5.98 6.92
N HIS A 24 5.66 -7.08 7.57
CA HIS A 24 6.44 -7.71 8.63
C HIS A 24 7.85 -8.10 8.15
N ASP A 25 7.95 -8.76 7.00
CA ASP A 25 9.22 -9.22 6.45
C ASP A 25 10.12 -8.05 6.06
N VAL A 26 9.54 -6.93 5.61
CA VAL A 26 10.28 -5.69 5.31
C VAL A 26 10.87 -5.10 6.59
N VAL A 27 10.10 -5.07 7.68
CA VAL A 27 10.61 -4.62 8.99
C VAL A 27 11.71 -5.56 9.50
N LEU A 28 11.56 -6.88 9.34
CA LEU A 28 12.60 -7.83 9.72
C LEU A 28 13.88 -7.66 8.90
N ALA A 29 13.76 -7.48 7.58
CA ALA A 29 14.89 -7.21 6.70
C ALA A 29 15.63 -5.92 7.10
N ALA A 30 14.88 -4.85 7.38
CA ALA A 30 15.46 -3.58 7.85
C ALA A 30 16.19 -3.74 9.20
N LEU A 31 15.63 -4.52 10.14
CA LEU A 31 16.28 -4.82 11.43
C LEU A 31 17.56 -5.67 11.24
N GLY A 32 17.54 -6.64 10.33
CA GLY A 32 18.71 -7.43 9.96
C GLY A 32 19.82 -6.54 9.41
N SER A 33 19.51 -5.71 8.41
CA SER A 33 20.43 -4.75 7.80
C SER A 33 21.02 -3.77 8.82
N ASN A 34 20.21 -3.28 9.78
CA ASN A 34 20.69 -2.43 10.87
C ASN A 34 21.62 -3.16 11.85
N THR A 35 21.41 -4.45 12.07
CA THR A 35 22.28 -5.28 12.91
C THR A 35 23.64 -5.46 12.24
N GLU A 36 23.66 -5.76 10.94
CA GLU A 36 24.87 -5.86 10.14
C GLU A 36 25.64 -4.54 10.10
N TYR A 37 24.94 -3.41 9.88
CA TYR A 37 25.51 -2.07 9.95
C TYR A 37 26.23 -1.81 11.28
N ALA A 38 25.62 -2.21 12.41
CA ALA A 38 26.20 -2.01 13.74
C ALA A 38 27.45 -2.88 14.01
N VAL A 39 27.54 -4.07 13.40
CA VAL A 39 28.75 -4.90 13.41
C VAL A 39 29.82 -4.24 12.55
N TYR A 40 29.50 -3.93 11.30
CA TYR A 40 30.43 -3.31 10.35
C TYR A 40 31.01 -1.99 10.89
N ARG A 41 30.19 -1.11 11.45
CA ARG A 41 30.65 0.14 12.09
C ARG A 41 31.64 -0.08 13.23
N ARG A 42 31.51 -1.18 13.99
CA ARG A 42 32.44 -1.50 15.09
C ARG A 42 33.78 -2.01 14.57
N GLU A 43 33.77 -2.76 13.48
CA GLU A 43 34.96 -3.37 12.88
C GLU A 43 35.76 -2.38 12.02
N HIS A 44 35.06 -1.56 11.24
CA HIS A 44 35.63 -0.70 10.19
C HIS A 44 35.62 0.79 10.55
N GLY A 45 34.92 1.15 11.63
CA GLY A 45 34.74 2.54 12.04
C GLY A 45 33.66 3.28 11.27
N GLU A 46 33.32 4.47 11.75
CA GLU A 46 32.15 5.23 11.29
C GLU A 46 32.26 5.76 9.87
N LYS A 47 33.47 6.11 9.41
CA LYS A 47 33.68 6.65 8.05
C LYS A 47 33.36 5.62 6.98
N GLU A 48 33.83 4.39 7.15
CA GLU A 48 33.58 3.29 6.21
C GLU A 48 32.11 2.85 6.26
N ALA A 49 31.51 2.76 7.46
CA ALA A 49 30.11 2.37 7.60
C ALA A 49 29.14 3.31 6.85
N ARG A 50 29.40 4.62 6.85
CA ARG A 50 28.53 5.62 6.20
C ARG A 50 28.43 5.50 4.68
N VAL A 51 29.38 4.83 4.02
CA VAL A 51 29.37 4.63 2.56
C VAL A 51 28.88 3.25 2.15
N THR A 52 28.53 2.39 3.11
CA THR A 52 27.90 1.09 2.82
C THR A 52 26.43 1.26 2.44
N ALA A 53 25.88 0.27 1.73
CA ALA A 53 24.45 0.15 1.50
C ALA A 53 23.70 -0.49 2.70
N LEU A 54 24.39 -0.71 3.83
CA LEU A 54 23.81 -1.32 5.02
C LEU A 54 23.07 -0.28 5.87
N GLY A 55 22.09 -0.77 6.61
CA GLY A 55 21.24 0.04 7.47
C GLY A 55 20.03 0.62 6.74
N GLN A 56 18.91 0.68 7.44
CA GLN A 56 17.67 1.22 6.94
C GLN A 56 16.92 1.93 8.07
N ALA A 57 16.44 3.15 7.79
CA ALA A 57 15.73 3.93 8.81
C ALA A 57 14.39 3.30 9.17
N ILE A 58 14.20 3.01 10.46
CA ILE A 58 12.92 2.55 11.01
C ILE A 58 12.42 3.59 11.99
N SER A 59 11.29 4.20 11.68
CA SER A 59 10.56 5.05 12.63
C SER A 59 9.50 4.22 13.33
N TYR A 60 9.31 4.42 14.64
CA TYR A 60 8.28 3.71 15.39
C TYR A 60 7.51 4.62 16.35
N ARG A 61 6.27 4.27 16.63
CA ARG A 61 5.40 4.97 17.59
C ARG A 61 4.52 3.99 18.35
N PHE A 62 4.47 4.16 19.66
CA PHE A 62 3.50 3.49 20.52
C PHE A 62 2.20 4.29 20.60
N LYS A 63 1.06 3.60 20.49
CA LYS A 63 -0.27 4.18 20.68
C LYS A 63 -1.08 3.29 21.62
N ARG A 64 -1.70 3.89 22.63
CA ARG A 64 -2.68 3.22 23.48
C ARG A 64 -4.08 3.56 23.00
N ASP A 65 -4.93 2.55 22.89
CA ASP A 65 -6.37 2.70 22.67
C ASP A 65 -7.17 1.91 23.72
N SER A 66 -8.48 1.80 23.56
CA SER A 66 -9.36 1.06 24.47
C SER A 66 -9.10 -0.46 24.48
N LYS A 67 -8.41 -1.01 23.47
CA LYS A 67 -8.09 -2.43 23.34
C LYS A 67 -6.67 -2.76 23.84
N GLY A 68 -5.78 -1.78 23.89
CA GLY A 68 -4.44 -1.97 24.46
C GLY A 68 -3.38 -1.08 23.82
N TRP A 69 -2.12 -1.52 23.92
CA TRP A 69 -0.99 -0.86 23.27
C TRP A 69 -0.75 -1.44 21.86
N ARG A 70 -0.41 -0.57 20.93
CA ARG A 70 0.04 -0.91 19.58
C ARG A 70 1.36 -0.23 19.28
N VAL A 71 2.21 -0.90 18.52
CA VAL A 71 3.40 -0.30 17.92
C VAL A 71 3.16 -0.16 16.41
N PHE A 72 3.44 1.02 15.89
CA PHE A 72 3.50 1.28 14.46
C PHE A 72 4.97 1.40 14.09
N ALA A 73 5.40 0.69 13.04
CA ALA A 73 6.73 0.80 12.47
C ALA A 73 6.60 1.25 11.01
N THR A 74 7.49 2.14 10.58
CA THR A 74 7.55 2.66 9.21
C THR A 74 8.98 2.57 8.73
N THR A 75 9.15 2.05 7.53
CA THR A 75 10.43 1.88 6.86
C THR A 75 10.18 1.99 5.36
N GLU A 76 11.22 2.29 4.58
CA GLU A 76 11.13 2.30 3.12
C GLU A 76 10.75 0.92 2.57
N LEU A 77 9.87 0.89 1.59
CA LEU A 77 9.59 -0.32 0.83
C LEU A 77 10.67 -0.49 -0.23
N PRO A 78 11.19 -1.71 -0.44
CA PRO A 78 12.12 -1.95 -1.53
C PRO A 78 11.43 -1.65 -2.86
N GLU A 79 12.20 -1.11 -3.81
CA GLU A 79 11.72 -0.97 -5.18
C GLU A 79 11.39 -2.37 -5.74
N VAL A 80 10.20 -2.49 -6.33
CA VAL A 80 9.75 -3.71 -6.98
C VAL A 80 9.89 -3.53 -8.48
N GLU A 81 10.43 -4.54 -9.16
CA GLU A 81 10.58 -4.52 -10.61
C GLU A 81 9.21 -4.33 -11.30
N VAL A 82 9.18 -3.43 -12.28
CA VAL A 82 7.99 -3.21 -13.10
C VAL A 82 7.86 -4.34 -14.11
N THR A 83 6.87 -5.22 -13.91
CA THR A 83 6.66 -6.40 -14.76
C THR A 83 5.77 -6.13 -15.98
N THR A 84 5.49 -4.86 -16.30
CA THR A 84 4.56 -4.48 -17.38
C THR A 84 5.23 -3.58 -18.42
N ASP A 85 4.77 -3.65 -19.67
CA ASP A 85 5.34 -2.91 -20.78
C ASP A 85 4.25 -2.24 -21.63
N ARG A 86 4.31 -0.91 -21.77
CA ARG A 86 3.33 -0.13 -22.54
C ARG A 86 3.32 -0.50 -24.03
N ARG A 87 4.40 -1.09 -24.56
CA ARG A 87 4.48 -1.57 -25.94
C ARG A 87 3.61 -2.79 -26.21
N ARG A 88 3.04 -3.42 -25.17
CA ARG A 88 2.12 -4.57 -25.30
C ARG A 88 0.65 -4.14 -25.39
N GLY A 89 0.37 -2.85 -25.26
CA GLY A 89 -0.98 -2.30 -25.10
C GLY A 89 -1.26 -1.89 -23.65
N ALA A 90 -2.52 -1.89 -23.25
CA ALA A 90 -2.92 -1.46 -21.91
C ALA A 90 -4.19 -2.16 -21.41
N VAL A 91 -4.35 -2.21 -20.09
CA VAL A 91 -5.61 -2.52 -19.40
C VAL A 91 -6.22 -1.20 -18.93
N GLY A 92 -7.22 -0.71 -19.64
CA GLY A 92 -8.01 0.47 -19.25
C GLY A 92 -9.04 0.09 -18.19
N VAL A 93 -9.16 0.89 -17.14
CA VAL A 93 -10.13 0.68 -16.05
C VAL A 93 -10.92 1.97 -15.84
N ASP A 94 -12.24 1.84 -15.95
CA ASP A 94 -13.21 2.90 -15.66
C ASP A 94 -14.09 2.51 -14.45
N LEU A 95 -14.42 3.51 -13.62
CA LEU A 95 -15.12 3.31 -12.36
C LEU A 95 -16.61 3.67 -12.49
N ASN A 96 -17.46 2.67 -12.37
CA ASN A 96 -18.92 2.80 -12.43
C ASN A 96 -19.59 2.48 -11.08
N ALA A 97 -20.82 2.99 -10.86
CA ALA A 97 -21.56 2.96 -9.59
C ALA A 97 -21.76 1.56 -8.96
N ASP A 98 -21.57 0.52 -9.74
CA ASP A 98 -21.81 -0.87 -9.39
C ASP A 98 -20.74 -1.84 -9.92
N HIS A 99 -19.73 -1.36 -10.66
CA HIS A 99 -18.67 -2.20 -11.22
C HIS A 99 -17.44 -1.39 -11.66
N LEU A 100 -16.31 -2.07 -11.84
CA LEU A 100 -15.22 -1.59 -12.68
C LEU A 100 -15.46 -2.08 -14.11
N ALA A 101 -15.43 -1.18 -15.08
CA ALA A 101 -15.41 -1.51 -16.49
C ALA A 101 -13.95 -1.65 -16.92
N VAL A 102 -13.56 -2.84 -17.37
CA VAL A 102 -12.17 -3.13 -17.73
C VAL A 102 -12.10 -3.47 -19.22
N VAL A 103 -11.14 -2.86 -19.90
CA VAL A 103 -10.89 -3.05 -21.34
C VAL A 103 -9.42 -3.35 -21.54
N GLU A 104 -9.12 -4.36 -22.34
CA GLU A 104 -7.76 -4.64 -22.80
C GLU A 104 -7.58 -4.16 -24.24
N THR A 105 -6.44 -3.55 -24.50
CA THR A 105 -5.98 -3.17 -25.85
C THR A 105 -4.65 -3.84 -26.19
N ASP A 106 -4.40 -4.04 -27.49
CA ASP A 106 -3.11 -4.51 -28.00
C ASP A 106 -2.11 -3.35 -28.19
N ALA A 107 -0.92 -3.67 -28.69
CA ALA A 107 0.16 -2.72 -28.96
C ALA A 107 -0.22 -1.60 -29.94
N SER A 108 -1.21 -1.83 -30.81
CA SER A 108 -1.69 -0.86 -31.80
C SER A 108 -2.88 -0.05 -31.28
N GLY A 109 -3.34 -0.31 -30.05
CA GLY A 109 -4.54 0.30 -29.49
C GLY A 109 -5.84 -0.37 -29.94
N ASN A 110 -5.79 -1.53 -30.62
CA ASN A 110 -7.00 -2.25 -30.99
C ASN A 110 -7.61 -2.91 -29.77
N TYR A 111 -8.94 -2.99 -29.77
CA TYR A 111 -9.70 -3.73 -28.77
C TYR A 111 -9.35 -5.22 -28.76
N VAL A 112 -9.06 -5.77 -27.58
CA VAL A 112 -8.86 -7.21 -27.36
C VAL A 112 -10.09 -7.81 -26.69
N LYS A 113 -10.44 -7.31 -25.49
CA LYS A 113 -11.65 -7.74 -24.77
C LYS A 113 -12.07 -6.70 -23.73
N ALA A 114 -13.31 -6.82 -23.25
CA ALA A 114 -13.81 -6.08 -22.11
C ALA A 114 -14.61 -6.97 -21.17
N TRP A 115 -14.61 -6.63 -19.88
CA TRP A 115 -15.41 -7.29 -18.87
C TRP A 115 -15.76 -6.32 -17.73
N ARG A 116 -16.65 -6.77 -16.85
CA ARG A 116 -17.06 -6.02 -15.67
C ARG A 116 -16.61 -6.76 -14.42
N VAL A 117 -16.01 -6.03 -13.49
CA VAL A 117 -15.75 -6.54 -12.13
C VAL A 117 -16.83 -5.96 -11.22
N PRO A 118 -17.78 -6.76 -10.71
CA PRO A 118 -18.83 -6.27 -9.85
C PRO A 118 -18.27 -5.56 -8.61
N LEU A 119 -18.74 -4.34 -8.35
CA LEU A 119 -18.28 -3.50 -7.25
C LEU A 119 -19.46 -2.73 -6.65
N VAL A 120 -20.30 -3.45 -5.92
CA VAL A 120 -21.48 -2.86 -5.26
C VAL A 120 -21.15 -2.55 -3.81
N THR A 121 -20.81 -1.29 -3.53
CA THR A 121 -20.53 -0.80 -2.17
C THR A 121 -21.78 -0.30 -1.44
N TYR A 122 -22.93 -0.18 -2.14
CA TYR A 122 -24.17 0.30 -1.55
C TYR A 122 -24.69 -0.66 -0.46
N GLY A 123 -25.07 -0.10 0.69
CA GLY A 123 -25.57 -0.86 1.84
C GLY A 123 -24.50 -1.66 2.57
N LYS A 124 -23.22 -1.49 2.24
CA LYS A 124 -22.09 -2.13 2.91
C LYS A 124 -21.53 -1.22 4.00
N SER A 125 -21.01 -1.81 5.08
CA SER A 125 -20.21 -1.07 6.06
C SER A 125 -18.90 -0.59 5.43
N HIS A 126 -18.21 0.38 6.05
CA HIS A 126 -16.91 0.87 5.56
C HIS A 126 -15.92 -0.29 5.34
N HIS A 127 -15.80 -1.19 6.32
CA HIS A 127 -14.88 -2.31 6.23
C HIS A 127 -15.25 -3.31 5.12
N GLN A 128 -16.55 -3.57 4.92
CA GLN A 128 -17.01 -4.42 3.82
C GLN A 128 -16.77 -3.77 2.45
N ALA A 129 -17.00 -2.45 2.33
CA ALA A 129 -16.72 -1.72 1.11
C ALA A 129 -15.22 -1.72 0.78
N GLU A 130 -14.36 -1.49 1.77
CA GLU A 130 -12.91 -1.55 1.64
C GLU A 130 -12.43 -2.93 1.19
N ALA A 131 -12.96 -4.01 1.77
CA ALA A 131 -12.65 -5.38 1.34
C ALA A 131 -13.08 -5.63 -0.12
N LEU A 132 -14.30 -5.26 -0.49
CA LEU A 132 -14.80 -5.42 -1.87
C LEU A 132 -13.97 -4.63 -2.90
N ILE A 133 -13.57 -3.40 -2.54
CA ILE A 133 -12.69 -2.58 -3.38
C ILE A 133 -11.32 -3.27 -3.50
N GLY A 134 -10.76 -3.74 -2.38
CA GLY A 134 -9.49 -4.46 -2.35
C GLY A 134 -9.49 -5.68 -3.26
N ASP A 135 -10.51 -6.53 -3.15
CA ASP A 135 -10.65 -7.74 -3.96
C ASP A 135 -10.80 -7.41 -5.45
N ALA A 136 -11.62 -6.41 -5.79
CA ALA A 136 -11.82 -5.99 -7.18
C ALA A 136 -10.53 -5.42 -7.80
N VAL A 137 -9.80 -4.59 -7.07
CA VAL A 137 -8.52 -4.03 -7.52
C VAL A 137 -7.46 -5.13 -7.63
N ALA A 138 -7.38 -6.04 -6.67
CA ALA A 138 -6.43 -7.15 -6.69
C ALA A 138 -6.59 -8.01 -7.95
N GLY A 139 -7.83 -8.38 -8.32
CA GLY A 139 -8.07 -9.15 -9.53
C GLY A 139 -7.67 -8.43 -10.83
N VAL A 140 -7.87 -7.11 -10.91
CA VAL A 140 -7.44 -6.32 -12.07
C VAL A 140 -5.91 -6.21 -12.14
N VAL A 141 -5.24 -6.01 -11.00
CA VAL A 141 -3.77 -5.98 -10.90
C VAL A 141 -3.17 -7.32 -11.27
N GLU A 142 -3.72 -8.42 -10.77
CA GLU A 142 -3.29 -9.78 -11.13
C GLU A 142 -3.41 -10.00 -12.63
N TYR A 143 -4.57 -9.68 -13.22
CA TYR A 143 -4.77 -9.77 -14.66
C TYR A 143 -3.74 -8.95 -15.45
N ALA A 144 -3.51 -7.68 -15.07
CA ALA A 144 -2.55 -6.81 -15.73
C ALA A 144 -1.11 -7.37 -15.67
N ARG A 145 -0.74 -8.03 -14.57
CA ARG A 145 0.54 -8.74 -14.43
C ARG A 145 0.61 -9.96 -15.35
N GLU A 146 -0.45 -10.76 -15.42
CA GLU A 146 -0.52 -11.94 -16.30
C GLU A 146 -0.32 -11.57 -17.78
N VAL A 147 -0.98 -10.51 -18.26
CA VAL A 147 -0.82 -10.04 -19.65
C VAL A 147 0.42 -9.17 -19.84
N GLY A 148 1.09 -8.77 -18.76
CA GLY A 148 2.25 -7.88 -18.78
C GLY A 148 1.96 -6.49 -19.34
N LYS A 149 0.73 -5.99 -19.14
CA LYS A 149 0.28 -4.69 -19.67
C LYS A 149 0.06 -3.70 -18.52
N PRO A 150 0.42 -2.42 -18.70
CA PRO A 150 0.15 -1.39 -17.70
C PRO A 150 -1.35 -1.20 -17.51
N ILE A 151 -1.74 -0.79 -16.31
CA ILE A 151 -3.10 -0.31 -16.03
C ILE A 151 -3.16 1.19 -16.36
N VAL A 152 -4.21 1.60 -17.06
CA VAL A 152 -4.54 3.00 -17.32
C VAL A 152 -5.88 3.30 -16.66
N ILE A 153 -5.92 4.34 -15.85
CA ILE A 153 -7.12 4.82 -15.18
C ILE A 153 -7.44 6.24 -15.62
N GLU A 154 -8.69 6.65 -15.49
CA GLU A 154 -9.07 8.04 -15.71
C GLU A 154 -8.35 8.98 -14.73
N ASN A 155 -7.85 10.10 -15.24
CA ASN A 155 -7.34 11.17 -14.39
C ASN A 155 -8.51 11.99 -13.84
N LEU A 156 -9.13 11.47 -12.79
CA LEU A 156 -10.28 12.09 -12.16
C LEU A 156 -9.86 13.22 -11.22
N ASP A 157 -10.03 14.48 -11.65
CA ASP A 157 -9.99 15.63 -10.73
C ASP A 157 -11.33 15.75 -9.99
N PHE A 158 -11.38 15.17 -8.79
CA PHE A 158 -12.57 15.14 -7.95
C PHE A 158 -12.96 16.52 -7.36
N ARG A 159 -12.08 17.53 -7.41
CA ARG A 159 -12.41 18.89 -6.96
C ARG A 159 -13.31 19.59 -7.96
N GLN A 160 -13.03 19.41 -9.26
CA GLN A 160 -13.85 19.94 -10.35
C GLN A 160 -15.16 19.14 -10.49
N LYS A 161 -15.12 17.81 -10.35
CA LYS A 161 -16.34 16.98 -10.41
C LYS A 161 -17.34 17.28 -9.28
N LYS A 162 -16.93 17.80 -8.12
CA LYS A 162 -17.88 18.18 -7.04
C LYS A 162 -18.89 19.24 -7.47
N ALA A 163 -18.57 20.08 -8.45
CA ALA A 163 -19.49 21.04 -9.07
C ALA A 163 -20.38 20.39 -10.16
N VAL A 164 -19.88 19.38 -10.88
CA VAL A 164 -20.63 18.62 -11.91
C VAL A 164 -21.60 17.59 -11.31
N LEU A 165 -21.35 17.20 -10.06
CA LEU A 165 -22.09 16.21 -9.29
C LEU A 165 -23.56 16.57 -8.96
N GLU A 166 -24.03 17.76 -9.35
CA GLU A 166 -25.47 18.11 -9.28
C GLU A 166 -26.31 17.32 -10.30
N GLY A 167 -25.73 16.89 -11.42
CA GLY A 167 -26.39 16.06 -12.45
C GLY A 167 -26.21 14.54 -12.29
N GLU A 168 -25.33 14.10 -11.39
CA GLU A 168 -24.92 12.70 -11.26
C GLU A 168 -25.69 11.92 -10.18
N SER A 169 -25.83 10.62 -10.38
CA SER A 169 -26.65 9.79 -9.49
C SER A 169 -26.14 9.83 -8.04
N ARG A 170 -27.07 9.85 -7.08
CA ARG A 170 -26.75 9.83 -5.63
C ARG A 170 -25.86 8.64 -5.23
N ARG A 171 -25.94 7.55 -6.00
CA ARG A 171 -25.14 6.34 -5.82
C ARG A 171 -23.68 6.56 -6.23
N TYR A 172 -23.44 7.21 -7.37
CA TYR A 172 -22.10 7.55 -7.85
C TYR A 172 -21.36 8.45 -6.85
N ARG A 173 -22.04 9.48 -6.33
CA ARG A 173 -21.48 10.36 -5.28
C ARG A 173 -21.02 9.64 -4.02
N ARG A 174 -21.83 8.70 -3.53
CA ARG A 174 -21.49 7.91 -2.33
C ARG A 174 -20.36 6.92 -2.60
N MET A 175 -20.36 6.30 -3.77
CA MET A 175 -19.27 5.44 -4.21
C MET A 175 -17.95 6.21 -4.23
N LEU A 176 -17.93 7.42 -4.79
CA LEU A 176 -16.76 8.31 -4.67
C LEU A 176 -16.39 8.57 -3.21
N SER A 177 -17.32 8.95 -2.34
CA SER A 177 -16.98 9.17 -0.92
C SER A 177 -16.49 7.92 -0.16
N SER A 178 -16.73 6.72 -0.69
CA SER A 178 -16.24 5.46 -0.10
C SER A 178 -14.81 5.12 -0.48
N PHE A 179 -14.27 5.75 -1.52
CA PHE A 179 -12.84 5.74 -1.76
C PHE A 179 -12.20 6.74 -0.80
N SER A 180 -11.24 6.27 0.00
CA SER A 180 -10.48 7.10 0.92
C SER A 180 -9.63 8.09 0.12
N TYR A 181 -10.17 9.26 -0.18
CA TYR A 181 -9.45 10.37 -0.79
C TYR A 181 -8.86 11.25 0.31
N GLY A 182 -7.55 11.12 0.52
CA GLY A 182 -6.72 12.02 1.32
C GLY A 182 -5.84 12.86 0.41
#